data_AF-A0A818JNT2-F1
#
_entry.id   AF-A0A818JNT2-F1
#
_cell.length_a   1.000
_cell.length_b   1.000
_cell.length_c   1.000
_cell.angle_alpha   90.00
_cell.angle_beta   90.00
_cell.angle_gamma   90.00
#
_symmetry.space_group_name_H-M   'P 1'
#
loop_
_entity.id
_entity.type
_entity.pdbx_description
1 polymer ?
#
loop_
_entity_poly.entity_id
_entity_poly.type
_entity_poly.pdbx_seq_one_letter_code
_entity_poly.pdbx_strand_id
1 'polypeptide(L)'
;MMKLIGNSAYGKCLTNFEMHETVKILSETAYNKNIRRNNYKSHEDLIEGYEFHLRKSSFKQCLPIQVGFAVYQLAKLRMLQFYYDFIDYYIDRSNFEYCEMDTDSAYIAFSSDGFEDLVKPDLKQSFQQNKHKWFGRDDTDENRLHDKRTPGLFKLEYQGDGIIALASKMYFCFGDKDKMSSKGISQKQNELTKMNYLAALNGDSYQTFINTGFRVKDNQMNTYMLTKCGMKIFNDKRLREGFKTLPTTL
;
A
#
# COMPACT_ATOMS: atom_id res chain seq x y z
N MET A 1 12.12 -6.62 -13.98
CA MET A 1 12.43 -7.94 -13.38
C MET A 1 13.18 -7.81 -12.05
N MET A 2 14.28 -7.02 -11.96
CA MET A 2 15.06 -6.86 -10.72
C MET A 2 14.28 -6.33 -9.49
N LYS A 3 13.40 -5.32 -9.63
CA LYS A 3 12.59 -4.80 -8.51
C LYS A 3 11.71 -5.89 -7.87
N LEU A 4 11.11 -6.76 -8.70
CA LEU A 4 10.27 -7.85 -8.22
C LEU A 4 11.08 -8.88 -7.44
N ILE A 5 12.30 -9.20 -7.88
CA ILE A 5 13.18 -10.15 -7.20
C ILE A 5 13.53 -9.65 -5.79
N GLY A 6 13.89 -8.37 -5.66
CA GLY A 6 14.15 -7.76 -4.35
C GLY A 6 12.92 -7.75 -3.44
N ASN A 7 11.77 -7.33 -3.97
CA ASN A 7 10.55 -7.19 -3.19
C ASN A 7 9.90 -8.53 -2.80
N SER A 8 9.98 -9.54 -3.67
CA SER A 8 9.39 -10.85 -3.41
C SER A 8 10.18 -11.67 -2.39
N ALA A 9 11.50 -11.46 -2.29
CA ALA A 9 12.37 -12.22 -1.39
C ALA A 9 12.01 -12.01 0.09
N TYR A 10 11.92 -10.77 0.57
CA TYR A 10 11.52 -10.52 1.96
C TYR A 10 10.04 -10.83 2.19
N GLY A 11 9.18 -10.60 1.18
CA GLY A 11 7.77 -10.99 1.24
C GLY A 11 7.60 -12.49 1.44
N LYS A 12 8.44 -13.29 0.77
CA LYS A 12 8.48 -14.74 0.94
C LYS A 12 8.85 -15.13 2.37
N CYS A 13 9.80 -14.42 2.99
CA CYS A 13 10.20 -14.67 4.38
C CYS A 13 9.04 -14.56 5.38
N LEU A 14 7.98 -13.80 5.06
CA LEU A 14 6.78 -13.64 5.87
C LEU A 14 5.63 -14.59 5.50
N THR A 15 5.91 -15.69 4.78
CA THR A 15 4.87 -16.66 4.41
C THR A 15 4.15 -17.17 5.66
N ASN A 16 2.82 -16.99 5.70
CA ASN A 16 2.01 -17.60 6.74
C ASN A 16 1.70 -19.06 6.38
N PHE A 17 2.49 -19.99 6.92
CA PHE A 17 2.33 -21.42 6.70
C PHE A 17 1.05 -22.00 7.33
N GLU A 18 0.41 -21.32 8.27
CA GLU A 18 -0.86 -21.76 8.89
C GLU A 18 -2.03 -21.73 7.90
N MET A 19 -1.93 -20.86 6.89
CA MET A 19 -2.93 -20.73 5.82
C MET A 19 -2.75 -21.77 4.72
N HIS A 20 -1.69 -22.59 4.77
CA HIS A 20 -1.49 -23.64 3.78
C HIS A 20 -2.44 -24.80 4.01
N GLU A 21 -3.00 -25.28 2.91
CA GLU A 21 -3.95 -26.38 2.90
C GLU A 21 -3.37 -27.60 2.20
N THR A 22 -3.98 -28.75 2.48
CA THR A 22 -3.83 -29.96 1.68
C THR A 22 -5.11 -30.16 0.90
N VAL A 23 -5.00 -30.07 -0.43
CA VAL A 23 -6.08 -30.35 -1.36
C VAL A 23 -6.01 -31.82 -1.77
N LYS A 24 -7.15 -32.51 -1.79
CA LYS A 24 -7.26 -33.91 -2.23
C LYS A 24 -8.48 -34.09 -3.11
N ILE A 25 -8.31 -34.75 -4.25
CA ILE A 25 -9.41 -35.26 -5.06
C ILE A 25 -9.76 -36.66 -4.55
N LEU A 26 -11.02 -36.88 -4.22
CA LEU A 26 -11.50 -38.10 -3.56
C LEU A 26 -12.76 -38.62 -4.24
N SER A 27 -12.89 -39.94 -4.33
CA SER A 27 -14.14 -40.59 -4.74
C SER A 27 -15.19 -40.56 -3.63
N GLU A 28 -16.43 -40.87 -3.99
CA GLU A 28 -17.58 -40.90 -3.07
C GLU A 28 -17.40 -41.84 -1.88
N THR A 29 -16.73 -42.98 -2.09
CA THR A 29 -16.44 -43.95 -1.02
C THR A 29 -15.56 -43.36 0.09
N ALA A 30 -14.75 -42.33 -0.20
CA ALA A 30 -13.86 -41.68 0.76
C ALA A 30 -14.48 -40.45 1.43
N TYR A 31 -15.70 -40.03 1.05
CA TYR A 31 -16.35 -38.80 1.52
C TYR A 31 -16.53 -38.77 3.04
N ASN A 32 -17.30 -39.72 3.57
CA ASN A 32 -17.65 -39.80 5.00
C ASN A 32 -16.43 -39.91 5.91
N LYS A 33 -15.35 -40.53 5.42
CA LYS A 33 -14.08 -40.63 6.16
C LYS A 33 -13.37 -39.29 6.27
N ASN A 34 -13.43 -38.45 5.22
CA ASN A 34 -12.68 -37.19 5.18
C ASN A 34 -13.43 -36.02 5.80
N ILE A 35 -14.77 -35.99 5.69
CA ILE A 35 -15.59 -34.93 6.32
C ILE A 35 -15.50 -34.97 7.85
N ARG A 36 -15.30 -36.15 8.44
CA ARG A 36 -15.18 -36.33 9.91
C ARG A 36 -13.82 -35.94 10.47
N ARG A 37 -12.83 -35.63 9.63
CA ARG A 37 -11.49 -35.30 10.12
C ARG A 37 -11.53 -33.95 10.83
N ASN A 38 -10.83 -33.86 11.96
CA ASN A 38 -10.71 -32.62 12.74
C ASN A 38 -10.09 -31.45 11.96
N ASN A 39 -9.35 -31.75 10.89
CA ASN A 39 -8.70 -30.77 10.03
C ASN A 39 -9.48 -30.48 8.74
N TYR A 40 -10.70 -30.98 8.60
CA TYR A 40 -11.57 -30.64 7.48
C TYR A 40 -11.92 -29.14 7.48
N LYS A 41 -11.86 -28.50 6.30
CA LYS A 41 -12.23 -27.08 6.11
C LYS A 41 -13.46 -26.94 5.22
N SER A 42 -13.39 -27.48 4.01
CA SER A 42 -14.46 -27.42 3.00
C SER A 42 -14.25 -28.50 1.94
N HIS A 43 -15.23 -28.71 1.07
CA HIS A 43 -15.08 -29.44 -0.18
C HIS A 43 -15.92 -28.80 -1.29
N GLU A 44 -15.59 -29.14 -2.53
CA GLU A 44 -16.39 -28.83 -3.72
C GLU A 44 -16.72 -30.13 -4.45
N ASP A 45 -17.94 -30.22 -4.98
CA ASP A 45 -18.39 -31.36 -5.77
C ASP A 45 -17.77 -31.27 -7.18
N LEU A 46 -17.22 -32.39 -7.65
CA LEU A 46 -16.70 -32.52 -9.02
C LEU A 46 -17.66 -33.38 -9.85
N ILE A 47 -17.44 -33.40 -11.18
CA ILE A 47 -18.17 -34.32 -12.08
C ILE A 47 -18.00 -35.77 -11.59
N GLU A 48 -16.79 -36.11 -11.16
CA GLU A 48 -16.48 -37.40 -10.55
C GLU A 48 -15.75 -37.19 -9.21
N GLY A 49 -16.49 -37.38 -8.12
CA GLY A 49 -15.95 -37.26 -6.77
C GLY A 49 -15.95 -35.83 -6.22
N TYR A 50 -14.97 -35.52 -5.39
CA TYR A 50 -14.95 -34.32 -4.55
C TYR A 50 -13.54 -33.75 -4.40
N GLU A 51 -13.39 -32.43 -4.44
CA GLU A 51 -12.17 -31.73 -4.06
C GLU A 51 -12.25 -31.31 -2.58
N PHE A 52 -11.51 -31.98 -1.71
CA PHE A 52 -11.47 -31.68 -0.28
C PHE A 52 -10.32 -30.74 0.08
N HIS A 53 -10.64 -29.69 0.84
CA HIS A 53 -9.69 -28.77 1.47
C HIS A 53 -9.52 -29.12 2.94
N LEU A 54 -8.29 -29.46 3.32
CA LEU A 54 -7.92 -29.82 4.69
C LEU A 54 -6.87 -28.84 5.22
N ARG A 55 -7.01 -28.42 6.48
CA ARG A 55 -5.97 -27.68 7.21
C ARG A 55 -4.76 -28.58 7.43
N LYS A 56 -3.55 -28.02 7.35
CA LYS A 56 -2.34 -28.75 7.78
C LYS A 56 -2.28 -28.80 9.30
N SER A 57 -2.09 -30.00 9.86
CA SER A 57 -1.96 -30.20 11.31
C SER A 57 -0.56 -29.85 11.84
N SER A 58 0.43 -29.79 10.95
CA SER A 58 1.79 -29.33 11.27
C SER A 58 2.43 -28.73 10.02
N PHE A 59 3.39 -27.83 10.24
CA PHE A 59 4.22 -27.26 9.21
C PHE A 59 5.63 -27.03 9.75
N LYS A 60 6.61 -27.00 8.84
CA LYS A 60 7.98 -26.62 9.18
C LYS A 60 8.16 -25.14 8.86
N GLN A 61 8.45 -24.32 9.87
CA GLN A 61 8.88 -22.94 9.64
C GLN A 61 10.32 -22.97 9.11
N CYS A 62 10.47 -22.91 7.78
CA CYS A 62 11.77 -22.99 7.11
C CYS A 62 12.23 -21.67 6.50
N LEU A 63 11.51 -20.57 6.77
CA LEU A 63 11.83 -19.25 6.25
C LEU A 63 12.19 -18.30 7.40
N PRO A 64 13.17 -17.39 7.20
CA PRO A 64 13.64 -16.49 8.25
C PRO A 64 12.67 -15.31 8.42
N ILE A 65 11.58 -15.52 9.15
CA ILE A 65 10.55 -14.51 9.41
C ILE A 65 11.11 -13.21 10.00
N GLN A 66 12.20 -13.31 10.77
CA GLN A 66 12.91 -12.19 11.38
C GLN A 66 13.43 -11.21 10.33
N VAL A 67 13.88 -11.71 9.18
CA VAL A 67 14.36 -10.86 8.06
C VAL A 67 13.21 -10.04 7.50
N GLY A 68 12.08 -10.69 7.20
CA GLY A 68 10.89 -9.99 6.72
C GLY A 68 10.41 -8.94 7.71
N PHE A 69 10.36 -9.29 9.00
CA PHE A 69 9.99 -8.34 10.06
C PHE A 69 10.94 -7.14 10.13
N ALA A 70 12.25 -7.39 10.17
CA ALA A 70 13.27 -6.34 10.26
C ALA A 70 13.19 -5.37 9.08
N VAL A 71 13.01 -5.86 7.84
CA VAL A 71 12.88 -5.01 6.65
C VAL A 71 11.74 -4.00 6.81
N TYR A 72 10.55 -4.43 7.26
CA TYR A 72 9.42 -3.51 7.48
C TYR A 72 9.66 -2.52 8.62
N GLN A 73 10.30 -2.94 9.72
CA GLN A 73 10.60 -2.03 10.83
C GLN A 73 11.63 -0.97 10.41
N LEU A 74 12.69 -1.37 9.71
CA LEU A 74 13.72 -0.47 9.23
C LEU A 74 13.18 0.51 8.17
N ALA A 75 12.29 0.06 7.27
CA ALA A 75 11.64 0.94 6.31
C ALA A 75 10.78 2.01 7.00
N LYS A 76 9.97 1.62 7.99
CA LYS A 76 9.18 2.56 8.81
C LYS A 76 10.08 3.53 9.57
N LEU A 77 11.13 3.02 10.21
CA LEU A 77 12.10 3.84 10.91
C LEU A 77 12.72 4.87 9.96
N ARG A 78 13.12 4.47 8.75
CA ARG A 78 13.72 5.37 7.77
C ARG A 78 12.75 6.50 7.34
N MET A 79 11.46 6.21 7.18
CA MET A 79 10.44 7.23 6.91
C MET A 79 10.29 8.21 8.09
N LEU A 80 10.29 7.70 9.33
CA LEU A 80 10.21 8.54 10.53
C LEU A 80 11.47 9.41 10.72
N GLN A 81 12.65 8.83 10.48
CA GLN A 81 13.92 9.56 10.50
C GLN A 81 13.94 10.66 9.44
N PHE A 82 13.40 10.41 8.24
CA PHE A 82 13.28 11.45 7.22
C PHE A 82 12.38 12.61 7.68
N TYR A 83 11.29 12.29 8.38
CA TYR A 83 10.42 13.31 8.93
C TYR A 83 11.09 14.10 10.08
N TYR A 84 11.53 13.43 11.15
CA TYR A 84 12.01 14.08 12.37
C TYR A 84 13.46 14.56 12.25
N ASP A 85 14.37 13.71 11.77
CA ASP A 85 15.81 13.99 11.78
C ASP A 85 16.23 14.86 10.57
N PHE A 86 15.34 15.08 9.60
CA PHE A 86 15.63 15.87 8.40
C PHE A 86 14.62 16.99 8.17
N ILE A 87 13.36 16.69 7.84
CA ILE A 87 12.38 17.73 7.51
C ILE A 87 12.12 18.67 8.71
N ASP A 88 11.68 18.13 9.84
CA ASP A 88 11.34 18.89 11.05
C ASP A 88 12.58 19.56 11.69
N TYR A 89 13.74 18.90 11.58
CA TYR A 89 15.00 19.45 12.05
C TYR A 89 15.42 20.70 11.27
N TYR A 90 15.46 20.63 9.93
CA TYR A 90 15.98 21.72 9.10
C TYR A 90 14.96 22.79 8.74
N ILE A 91 13.66 22.48 8.73
CA ILE A 91 12.59 23.38 8.29
C ILE A 91 11.71 23.74 9.48
N ASP A 92 11.27 25.01 9.54
CA ASP A 92 10.32 25.42 10.58
C ASP A 92 8.96 24.77 10.37
N ARG A 93 8.29 24.35 11.45
CA ARG A 93 6.99 23.68 11.37
C ARG A 93 5.90 24.54 10.72
N SER A 94 6.04 25.88 10.73
CA SER A 94 5.12 26.77 10.01
C SER A 94 5.25 26.72 8.48
N ASN A 95 6.34 26.14 7.97
CA ASN A 95 6.69 26.16 6.55
C ASN A 95 6.39 24.84 5.82
N PHE A 96 5.85 23.83 6.50
CA PHE A 96 5.45 22.60 5.86
C PHE A 96 4.25 21.92 6.51
N GLU A 97 3.46 21.23 5.70
CA GLU A 97 2.39 20.36 6.17
C GLU A 97 2.53 18.97 5.54
N TYR A 98 2.33 17.93 6.35
CA TYR A 98 2.44 16.55 5.87
C TYR A 98 1.07 16.08 5.37
N CYS A 99 0.92 15.91 4.07
CA CYS A 99 -0.38 15.71 3.44
C CYS A 99 -0.81 14.25 3.34
N GLU A 100 0.11 13.33 2.98
CA GLU A 100 -0.19 11.90 2.82
C GLU A 100 1.11 11.08 2.89
N MET A 101 1.01 9.85 3.43
CA MET A 101 2.09 8.86 3.38
C MET A 101 1.54 7.54 2.84
N ASP A 102 2.18 6.96 1.82
CA ASP A 102 1.93 5.59 1.41
C ASP A 102 3.23 4.78 1.35
N THR A 103 3.43 3.95 2.38
CA THR A 103 4.51 2.95 2.51
C THR A 103 5.92 3.54 2.50
N ASP A 104 6.41 3.96 1.33
CA ASP A 104 7.76 4.49 1.05
C ASP A 104 7.73 5.86 0.35
N SER A 105 6.55 6.50 0.29
CA SER A 105 6.36 7.84 -0.27
C SER A 105 5.82 8.82 0.78
N ALA A 106 6.25 10.08 0.67
CA ALA A 106 5.86 11.18 1.52
C ALA A 106 5.41 12.36 0.65
N TYR A 107 4.18 12.85 0.86
CA TYR A 107 3.65 14.04 0.22
C TYR A 107 3.64 15.17 1.24
N ILE A 108 4.45 16.19 1.01
CA ILE A 108 4.65 17.31 1.93
C ILE A 108 4.41 18.60 1.15
N ALA A 109 3.52 19.45 1.64
CA ALA A 109 3.33 20.80 1.13
C ALA A 109 4.34 21.72 1.80
N PHE A 110 4.97 22.60 1.01
CA PHE A 110 5.96 23.56 1.47
C PHE A 110 5.47 24.99 1.19
N SER A 111 5.88 25.95 2.02
CA SER A 111 5.50 27.37 1.86
C SER A 111 6.31 28.13 0.80
N SER A 112 7.31 27.50 0.19
CA SER A 112 8.18 28.05 -0.86
C SER A 112 8.37 27.05 -1.99
N ASP A 113 8.59 27.56 -3.21
CA ASP A 113 8.96 26.77 -4.39
C ASP A 113 10.37 26.17 -4.25
N GLY A 114 11.25 26.86 -3.53
CA GLY A 114 12.62 26.42 -3.24
C GLY A 114 12.71 25.70 -1.90
N PHE A 115 12.94 24.39 -1.92
CA PHE A 115 13.12 23.60 -0.70
C PHE A 115 14.29 24.08 0.18
N GLU A 116 15.43 24.43 -0.43
CA GLU A 116 16.61 24.90 0.31
C GLU A 116 16.40 26.30 0.94
N ASP A 117 15.45 27.10 0.42
CA ASP A 117 15.14 28.42 0.97
C ASP A 117 14.43 28.33 2.33
N LEU A 118 13.79 27.20 2.61
CA LEU A 118 13.08 26.93 3.86
C LEU A 118 14.00 26.46 4.99
N VAL A 119 15.27 26.18 4.68
CA VAL A 119 16.25 25.72 5.68
C VAL A 119 16.55 26.85 6.66
N LYS A 120 16.36 26.57 7.95
CA LYS A 120 16.66 27.48 9.07
C LYS A 120 18.06 28.09 8.87
N PRO A 121 18.22 29.44 8.91
CA PRO A 121 19.49 30.09 8.59
C PRO A 121 20.70 29.53 9.32
N ASP A 122 20.56 29.29 10.63
CA ASP A 122 21.64 28.77 11.49
C ASP A 122 22.03 27.32 11.18
N LEU A 123 21.20 26.57 10.46
CA LEU A 123 21.43 25.18 10.10
C LEU A 123 21.89 24.99 8.65
N LYS A 124 21.99 26.04 7.84
CA LYS A 124 22.35 25.94 6.41
C LYS A 124 23.68 25.20 6.18
N GLN A 125 24.71 25.47 6.98
CA GLN A 125 25.99 24.78 6.86
C GLN A 125 25.85 23.28 7.17
N SER A 126 25.16 22.93 8.26
CA SER A 126 24.88 21.54 8.63
C SER A 126 24.06 20.83 7.57
N PHE A 127 23.07 21.51 6.98
CA PHE A 127 22.24 20.98 5.91
C PHE A 127 23.09 20.58 4.70
N GLN A 128 23.94 21.48 4.20
CA GLN A 128 24.80 21.18 3.05
C GLN A 128 25.75 20.01 3.32
N GLN A 129 26.28 19.90 4.55
CA GLN A 129 27.13 18.79 4.95
C GLN A 129 26.39 17.46 5.06
N ASN A 130 25.09 17.45 5.35
CA ASN A 130 24.33 16.22 5.64
C ASN A 130 23.30 15.84 4.57
N LYS A 131 22.98 16.71 3.59
CA LYS A 131 21.93 16.45 2.59
C LYS A 131 22.14 15.16 1.78
N HIS A 132 23.40 14.82 1.50
CA HIS A 132 23.78 13.60 0.79
C HIS A 132 23.40 12.29 1.51
N LYS A 133 23.10 12.35 2.82
CA LYS A 133 22.61 11.19 3.58
C LYS A 133 21.14 10.89 3.32
N TRP A 134 20.41 11.83 2.73
CA TRP A 134 18.96 11.79 2.54
C TRP A 134 18.58 11.83 1.06
N PHE A 135 19.29 12.62 0.26
CA PHE A 135 19.08 12.76 -1.18
C PHE A 135 20.31 12.30 -1.96
N GLY A 136 20.07 11.80 -3.17
CA GLY A 136 21.16 11.48 -4.10
C GLY A 136 21.90 12.71 -4.57
N ARG A 137 23.21 12.59 -4.75
CA ARG A 137 24.06 13.65 -5.28
C ARG A 137 23.91 13.76 -6.80
N ASP A 138 24.11 14.97 -7.30
CA ASP A 138 24.00 15.34 -8.71
C ASP A 138 25.21 16.14 -9.22
N ASP A 139 26.28 16.20 -8.43
CA ASP A 139 27.53 16.90 -8.73
C ASP A 139 28.31 16.28 -9.90
N THR A 140 28.23 14.95 -10.06
CA THR A 140 28.77 14.24 -11.22
C THR A 140 27.77 13.20 -11.75
N ASP A 141 27.91 12.83 -13.03
CA ASP A 141 27.09 11.79 -13.64
C ASP A 141 27.29 10.43 -12.96
N GLU A 142 28.52 10.11 -12.54
CA GLU A 142 28.85 8.90 -11.81
C GLU A 142 28.15 8.86 -10.44
N ASN A 143 28.19 9.95 -9.67
CA ASN A 143 27.52 10.05 -8.39
C ASN A 143 26.01 9.92 -8.55
N ARG A 144 25.42 10.60 -9.55
CA ARG A 144 23.99 10.51 -9.85
C ARG A 144 23.56 9.08 -10.19
N LEU A 145 24.33 8.38 -11.02
CA LEU A 145 24.06 6.97 -11.37
C LEU A 145 24.22 6.03 -10.18
N HIS A 146 25.24 6.25 -9.35
CA HIS A 146 25.49 5.47 -8.14
C HIS A 146 24.37 5.66 -7.10
N ASP A 147 23.99 6.91 -6.82
CA ASP A 147 23.03 7.24 -5.78
C ASP A 147 21.60 6.86 -6.22
N LYS A 148 21.32 6.84 -7.53
CA LYS A 148 20.05 6.32 -8.07
C LYS A 148 19.78 4.86 -7.67
N ARG A 149 20.81 4.05 -7.43
CA ARG A 149 20.66 2.65 -6.96
C ARG A 149 20.93 2.47 -5.46
N THR A 150 21.31 3.54 -4.76
CA THR A 150 21.66 3.48 -3.34
C THR A 150 20.39 3.38 -2.48
N PRO A 151 20.23 2.32 -1.66
CA PRO A 151 19.06 2.16 -0.81
C PRO A 151 18.95 3.27 0.25
N GLY A 152 17.73 3.67 0.58
CA GLY A 152 17.44 4.60 1.68
C GLY A 152 17.57 6.08 1.33
N LEU A 153 18.01 6.43 0.12
CA LEU A 153 17.94 7.81 -0.39
C LEU A 153 16.56 8.10 -0.98
N PHE A 154 16.03 9.26 -0.63
CA PHE A 154 14.78 9.79 -1.14
C PHE A 154 14.99 10.46 -2.49
N LYS A 155 13.93 10.43 -3.30
CA LYS A 155 13.91 11.00 -4.64
C LYS A 155 12.63 11.77 -4.83
N LEU A 156 12.73 12.93 -5.46
CA LEU A 156 11.56 13.67 -5.90
C LEU A 156 10.92 12.91 -7.06
N GLU A 157 9.77 12.27 -6.81
CA GLU A 157 8.99 11.59 -7.84
C GLU A 157 7.86 12.45 -8.42
N TYR A 158 7.43 13.46 -7.67
CA TYR A 158 6.32 14.33 -8.03
C TYR A 158 6.48 15.71 -7.39
N GLN A 159 6.26 16.75 -8.18
CA GLN A 159 6.09 18.13 -7.75
C GLN A 159 4.90 18.70 -8.50
N GLY A 160 4.09 19.49 -7.80
CA GLY A 160 2.88 20.10 -8.34
C GLY A 160 2.32 21.12 -7.35
N ASP A 161 1.19 21.72 -7.73
CA ASP A 161 0.58 22.85 -7.03
C ASP A 161 -0.17 22.44 -5.77
N GLY A 162 -0.61 21.18 -5.69
CA GLY A 162 -1.31 20.71 -4.51
C GLY A 162 -1.81 19.28 -4.56
N ILE A 163 -2.45 18.88 -3.47
CA ILE A 163 -3.01 17.55 -3.27
C ILE A 163 -4.37 17.64 -2.57
N ILE A 164 -5.32 16.81 -3.03
CA ILE A 164 -6.57 16.53 -2.35
C ILE A 164 -6.46 15.12 -1.80
N ALA A 165 -6.25 14.98 -0.49
CA ALA A 165 -6.12 13.69 0.18
C ALA A 165 -7.39 13.40 0.99
N LEU A 166 -8.11 12.34 0.63
CA LEU A 166 -9.37 11.96 1.27
C LEU A 166 -9.17 10.87 2.33
N ALA A 167 -8.39 9.84 1.98
CA ALA A 167 -8.10 8.70 2.83
C ALA A 167 -6.83 7.98 2.34
N SER A 168 -6.36 6.99 3.09
CA SER A 168 -5.19 6.19 2.73
C SER A 168 -5.31 5.62 1.31
N LYS A 169 -4.34 5.97 0.44
CA LYS A 169 -4.29 5.59 -0.98
C LYS A 169 -5.48 6.12 -1.80
N MET A 170 -6.03 7.25 -1.40
CA MET A 170 -7.11 7.94 -2.09
C MET A 170 -6.85 9.44 -2.11
N TYR A 171 -6.15 9.87 -3.16
CA TYR A 171 -5.73 11.26 -3.31
C TYR A 171 -5.59 11.66 -4.79
N PHE A 172 -5.63 12.96 -5.04
CA PHE A 172 -5.39 13.58 -6.34
C PHE A 172 -4.39 14.72 -6.20
N CYS A 173 -3.23 14.57 -6.82
CA CYS A 173 -2.22 15.62 -6.94
C CYS A 173 -2.39 16.33 -8.29
N PHE A 174 -2.35 17.66 -8.28
CA PHE A 174 -2.49 18.49 -9.47
C PHE A 174 -1.32 19.47 -9.62
N GLY A 175 -0.98 19.80 -10.86
CA GLY A 175 0.12 20.68 -11.26
C GLY A 175 0.38 20.55 -12.76
N ASP A 176 1.64 20.64 -13.20
CA ASP A 176 2.03 20.38 -14.60
C ASP A 176 1.56 19.00 -15.12
N LYS A 177 1.54 18.02 -14.20
CA LYS A 177 1.02 16.69 -14.45
C LYS A 177 0.15 16.28 -13.28
N ASP A 178 -1.01 15.74 -13.60
CA ASP A 178 -1.88 15.15 -12.60
C ASP A 178 -1.41 13.74 -12.23
N LYS A 179 -1.52 13.41 -10.94
CA LYS A 179 -1.26 12.07 -10.40
C LYS A 179 -2.36 11.71 -9.42
N MET A 180 -2.93 10.52 -9.54
CA MET A 180 -4.01 10.10 -8.64
C MET A 180 -3.87 8.67 -8.16
N SER A 181 -4.40 8.43 -6.96
CA SER A 181 -4.62 7.11 -6.37
C SER A 181 -6.07 6.99 -5.93
N SER A 182 -6.71 5.87 -6.26
CA SER A 182 -8.16 5.69 -6.12
C SER A 182 -8.47 4.29 -5.60
N LYS A 183 -7.86 3.88 -4.48
CA LYS A 183 -7.93 2.49 -4.00
C LYS A 183 -9.37 1.99 -3.92
N GLY A 184 -9.64 0.90 -4.64
CA GLY A 184 -10.95 0.26 -4.68
C GLY A 184 -11.87 0.76 -5.79
N ILE A 185 -11.45 1.75 -6.59
CA ILE A 185 -12.12 2.25 -7.79
C ILE A 185 -11.20 2.01 -8.99
N SER A 186 -11.75 1.50 -10.08
CA SER A 186 -10.97 1.23 -11.30
C SER A 186 -10.77 2.51 -12.12
N GLN A 187 -9.52 2.99 -12.18
CA GLN A 187 -9.15 4.18 -12.98
C GLN A 187 -9.31 3.97 -14.49
N LYS A 188 -9.31 2.72 -14.97
CA LYS A 188 -9.50 2.42 -16.40
C LYS A 188 -10.95 2.41 -16.84
N GLN A 189 -11.87 2.16 -15.89
CA GLN A 189 -13.30 2.02 -16.16
C GLN A 189 -14.09 3.25 -15.76
N ASN A 190 -13.46 4.18 -15.04
CA ASN A 190 -14.09 5.41 -14.57
C ASN A 190 -13.16 6.56 -14.93
N GLU A 191 -13.73 7.61 -15.53
CA GLU A 191 -13.03 8.86 -15.75
C GLU A 191 -13.02 9.64 -14.43
N LEU A 192 -11.89 9.57 -13.72
CA LEU A 192 -11.71 10.24 -12.44
C LEU A 192 -11.01 11.57 -12.67
N THR A 193 -11.60 12.64 -12.17
CA THR A 193 -11.10 14.00 -12.30
C THR A 193 -10.85 14.61 -10.93
N LYS A 194 -10.10 15.71 -10.89
CA LYS A 194 -9.94 16.54 -9.68
C LYS A 194 -11.29 16.89 -9.03
N MET A 195 -12.33 17.12 -9.85
CA MET A 195 -13.66 17.49 -9.37
C MET A 195 -14.32 16.39 -8.56
N ASN A 196 -14.11 15.12 -8.91
CA ASN A 196 -14.62 14.00 -8.11
C ASN A 196 -14.06 14.03 -6.69
N TYR A 197 -12.75 14.30 -6.56
CA TYR A 197 -12.09 14.39 -5.26
C TYR A 197 -12.50 15.64 -4.47
N LEU A 198 -12.66 16.79 -5.14
CA LEU A 198 -13.15 18.02 -4.50
C LEU A 198 -14.60 17.86 -4.02
N ALA A 199 -15.48 17.28 -4.83
CA ALA A 199 -16.87 17.03 -4.45
C ALA A 199 -16.92 16.13 -3.20
N ALA A 200 -16.13 15.05 -3.19
CA ALA A 200 -16.00 14.18 -2.03
C ALA A 200 -15.49 14.91 -0.79
N LEU A 201 -14.45 15.75 -0.92
CA LEU A 201 -13.92 16.56 0.18
C LEU A 201 -14.98 17.52 0.73
N ASN A 202 -15.84 18.06 -0.14
CA ASN A 202 -16.95 18.95 0.20
C ASN A 202 -18.21 18.21 0.67
N GLY A 203 -18.15 16.89 0.86
CA GLY A 203 -19.22 16.10 1.46
C GLY A 203 -20.11 15.31 0.49
N ASP A 204 -19.83 15.31 -0.82
CA ASP A 204 -20.52 14.42 -1.76
C ASP A 204 -20.03 12.98 -1.62
N SER A 205 -20.67 12.25 -0.71
CA SER A 205 -20.38 10.85 -0.42
C SER A 205 -21.14 9.86 -1.29
N TYR A 206 -21.90 10.30 -2.30
CA TYR A 206 -22.81 9.44 -3.08
C TYR A 206 -22.30 9.12 -4.49
N GLN A 207 -21.09 9.56 -4.83
CA GLN A 207 -20.49 9.28 -6.12
C GLN A 207 -20.39 7.77 -6.36
N THR A 208 -20.89 7.33 -7.52
CA THR A 208 -20.92 5.92 -7.92
C THR A 208 -19.89 5.64 -9.01
N PHE A 209 -19.21 4.51 -8.88
CA PHE A 209 -18.18 4.05 -9.80
C PHE A 209 -18.40 2.58 -10.17
N ILE A 210 -17.98 2.20 -11.36
CA ILE A 210 -18.12 0.84 -11.88
C ILE A 210 -16.78 0.11 -11.73
N ASN A 211 -16.80 -1.06 -11.10
CA ASN A 211 -15.69 -1.99 -11.14
C ASN A 211 -16.14 -3.28 -11.82
N THR A 212 -15.41 -3.68 -12.86
CA THR A 212 -15.58 -4.99 -13.49
C THR A 212 -14.47 -5.91 -13.02
N GLY A 213 -14.83 -7.13 -12.63
CA GLY A 213 -13.87 -8.16 -12.21
C GLY A 213 -14.27 -9.54 -12.68
N PHE A 214 -13.44 -10.52 -12.36
CA PHE A 214 -13.69 -11.92 -12.64
C PHE A 214 -13.98 -12.67 -11.36
N ARG A 215 -14.90 -13.62 -11.42
CA ARG A 215 -15.21 -14.53 -10.31
C ARG A 215 -15.50 -15.92 -10.87
N VAL A 216 -14.93 -16.94 -10.25
CA VAL A 216 -15.34 -18.32 -10.53
C VAL A 216 -16.70 -18.54 -9.87
N LYS A 217 -17.66 -19.00 -10.66
CA LYS A 217 -18.96 -19.48 -10.17
C LYS A 217 -19.30 -20.73 -10.97
N ASP A 218 -19.68 -21.80 -10.27
CA ASP A 218 -20.06 -23.09 -10.87
C ASP A 218 -18.97 -23.61 -11.84
N ASN A 219 -17.71 -23.58 -11.39
CA ASN A 219 -16.50 -23.96 -12.15
C ASN A 219 -16.28 -23.19 -13.47
N GLN A 220 -16.95 -22.05 -13.66
CA GLN A 220 -16.77 -21.17 -14.82
C GLN A 220 -16.28 -19.79 -14.40
N MET A 221 -15.31 -19.26 -15.15
CA MET A 221 -14.84 -17.88 -15.00
C MET A 221 -15.89 -16.92 -15.56
N ASN A 222 -16.55 -16.18 -14.68
CA ASN A 222 -17.57 -15.20 -15.04
C ASN A 222 -17.05 -13.78 -14.84
N THR A 223 -17.46 -12.88 -15.74
CA THR A 223 -17.26 -11.44 -15.58
C THR A 223 -18.44 -10.86 -14.79
N TYR A 224 -18.18 -10.08 -13.76
CA TYR A 224 -19.22 -9.35 -13.03
C TYR A 224 -18.91 -7.85 -13.03
N MET A 225 -19.97 -7.05 -13.04
CA MET A 225 -19.91 -5.61 -12.85
C MET A 225 -20.51 -5.26 -11.49
N LEU A 226 -19.83 -4.40 -10.75
CA LEU A 226 -20.25 -3.93 -9.45
C LEU A 226 -20.25 -2.40 -9.43
N THR A 227 -21.43 -1.82 -9.25
CA THR A 227 -21.58 -0.40 -8.95
C THR A 227 -21.27 -0.18 -7.48
N LYS A 228 -20.25 0.65 -7.20
CA LYS A 228 -19.83 0.99 -5.84
C LYS A 228 -20.04 2.47 -5.59
N CYS A 229 -20.60 2.79 -4.43
CA CYS A 229 -20.45 4.12 -3.85
C CYS A 229 -19.00 4.26 -3.35
N GLY A 230 -18.28 5.27 -3.85
CA GLY A 230 -16.84 5.45 -3.60
C GLY A 230 -16.48 6.89 -3.20
N MET A 231 -15.19 7.15 -3.03
CA MET A 231 -14.65 8.47 -2.65
C MET A 231 -15.28 9.06 -1.39
N LYS A 232 -15.27 8.29 -0.30
CA LYS A 232 -15.74 8.74 1.01
C LYS A 232 -14.56 9.25 1.84
N ILE A 233 -14.75 10.38 2.52
CA ILE A 233 -13.78 10.92 3.50
C ILE A 233 -13.60 9.92 4.66
N PHE A 234 -14.68 9.24 5.06
CA PHE A 234 -14.64 8.25 6.13
C PHE A 234 -14.47 6.84 5.57
N ASN A 235 -13.52 6.10 6.15
CA ASN A 235 -13.35 4.67 5.90
C ASN A 235 -14.48 3.88 6.57
N ASP A 236 -15.56 3.67 5.84
CA ASP A 236 -16.76 2.93 6.26
C ASP A 236 -16.56 1.41 6.41
N LYS A 237 -15.35 0.90 6.18
CA LYS A 237 -15.02 -0.52 6.41
C LYS A 237 -14.79 -0.86 7.88
N ARG A 238 -14.66 0.15 8.74
CA ARG A 238 -14.49 -0.03 10.18
C ARG A 238 -15.20 1.07 10.97
N LEU A 239 -15.99 0.69 11.96
CA LEU A 239 -16.50 1.60 12.98
C LEU A 239 -15.35 2.01 13.90
N ARG A 240 -15.23 3.30 14.21
CA ARG A 240 -14.25 3.80 15.18
C ARG A 240 -14.95 4.23 16.46
N GLU A 241 -14.62 3.55 17.56
CA GLU A 241 -15.04 3.92 18.92
C GLU A 241 -13.79 4.25 19.74
N GLY A 242 -13.50 5.55 19.90
CA GLY A 242 -12.27 6.02 20.52
C GLY A 242 -11.00 5.55 19.77
N PHE A 243 -10.17 4.76 20.45
CA PHE A 243 -8.96 4.15 19.87
C PHE A 243 -9.20 2.75 19.25
N LYS A 244 -10.41 2.20 19.34
CA LYS A 244 -10.74 0.89 18.78
C LYS A 244 -11.29 1.04 17.37
N THR A 245 -10.89 0.14 16.48
CA THR A 245 -11.52 -0.03 15.16
C THR A 245 -12.20 -1.38 15.11
N LEU A 246 -13.51 -1.39 14.89
CA LEU A 246 -14.34 -2.57 14.78
C LEU A 246 -14.69 -2.79 13.31
N PRO A 247 -14.75 -4.02 12.79
CA PRO A 247 -15.27 -4.25 11.45
C PRO A 247 -16.72 -3.75 11.38
N THR A 248 -17.09 -3.09 10.28
CA THR A 248 -18.52 -2.88 9.98
C THR A 248 -19.10 -4.24 9.63
N THR A 249 -19.80 -4.85 10.58
CA THR A 249 -20.57 -6.08 10.34
C THR A 249 -21.57 -5.83 9.22
N LEU A 250 -21.43 -6.59 8.14
CA LEU A 250 -22.57 -7.08 7.37
C LEU A 250 -22.87 -8.49 7.87
#